data_AF-A0A7W0SA64-F1
#
_entry.id   AF-A0A7W0SA64-F1
#
_cell.length_a   1.000
_cell.length_b   1.000
_cell.length_c   1.000
_cell.angle_alpha   90.00
_cell.angle_beta   90.00
_cell.angle_gamma   90.00
#
_symmetry.space_group_name_H-M   'P 1'
#
loop_
_entity.id
_entity.type
_entity.pdbx_description
1 polymer ?
#
loop_
_entity_poly.entity_id
_entity_poly.type
_entity_poly.pdbx_seq_one_letter_code
_entity_poly.pdbx_strand_id
1 'polypeptide(L)'
;MVDTDWETVTIDHPDGLTTRKILNFMTDVFSSNGWIGRQLPRLFRDEGLEELALTARSLLVPKWDTDANPAPIGPPFFVILTQAQERGVVTKPEADRWLADLKELADEGRFFASLTMFGACATKPQ
;
A
#
# COMPACT_ATOMS: atom_id res chain seq x y z
N MET A 1 -2.24 -1.08 19.11
CA MET A 1 -2.66 -1.52 17.75
C MET A 1 -1.71 -0.92 16.74
N VAL A 2 -1.31 -1.69 15.72
CA VAL A 2 -0.56 -1.19 14.56
C VAL A 2 -1.32 -1.64 13.34
N ASP A 3 -1.50 -0.74 12.39
CA ASP A 3 -2.13 -1.06 11.11
C ASP A 3 -1.51 -0.27 9.97
N THR A 4 -1.75 -0.75 8.75
CA THR A 4 -1.20 -0.20 7.51
C THR A 4 -2.13 0.87 6.97
N ASP A 5 -1.57 1.97 6.50
CA ASP A 5 -2.30 2.96 5.72
C ASP A 5 -1.97 2.78 4.24
N TRP A 6 -2.83 2.10 3.51
CA TRP A 6 -2.58 1.65 2.14
C TRP A 6 -2.46 2.81 1.15
N GLU A 7 -3.03 3.97 1.45
CA GLU A 7 -2.84 5.17 0.61
C GLU A 7 -1.40 5.73 0.70
N THR A 8 -0.64 5.30 1.71
CA THR A 8 0.78 5.67 1.83
C THR A 8 1.71 4.74 1.03
N VAL A 9 1.16 3.77 0.30
CA VAL A 9 1.95 3.02 -0.69
C VAL A 9 2.41 4.00 -1.77
N THR A 10 3.72 4.10 -1.97
CA THR A 10 4.31 4.81 -3.10
C THR A 10 5.19 3.86 -3.89
N ILE A 11 5.18 3.99 -5.21
CA ILE A 11 6.01 3.23 -6.13
C ILE A 11 6.64 4.23 -7.09
N ASP A 12 7.95 4.20 -7.24
CA ASP A 12 8.65 4.98 -8.27
C ASP A 12 8.48 4.27 -9.62
N HIS A 13 7.59 4.80 -10.46
CA HIS A 13 7.20 4.20 -11.72
C HIS A 13 7.07 5.27 -12.81
N PRO A 14 7.56 5.03 -14.06
CA PRO A 14 7.52 6.03 -15.13
C PRO A 14 6.09 6.41 -15.56
N ASP A 15 5.15 5.46 -15.54
CA ASP A 15 3.72 5.74 -15.74
C ASP A 15 3.03 6.09 -14.41
N GLY A 16 3.01 7.38 -14.08
CA GLY A 16 2.35 7.88 -12.87
C GLY A 16 0.81 7.80 -12.90
N LEU A 17 0.19 7.84 -14.09
CA LEU A 17 -1.27 7.81 -14.20
C LEU A 17 -1.80 6.40 -13.92
N THR A 18 -1.22 5.38 -14.54
CA THR A 18 -1.60 3.98 -14.29
C THR A 18 -1.27 3.56 -12.87
N THR A 19 -0.12 3.97 -12.34
CA THR A 19 0.26 3.72 -10.94
C THR A 19 -0.78 4.30 -9.98
N ARG A 20 -1.23 5.55 -10.18
CA ARG A 20 -2.27 6.15 -9.35
C ARG A 20 -3.60 5.40 -9.45
N LYS A 21 -4.02 4.98 -10.65
CA LYS A 21 -5.26 4.18 -10.81
C LYS A 21 -5.19 2.89 -9.97
N ILE A 22 -4.06 2.18 -10.04
CA ILE A 22 -3.85 0.91 -9.32
C ILE A 22 -3.81 1.13 -7.81
N LEU A 23 -3.04 2.10 -7.32
CA LEU A 23 -2.89 2.36 -5.89
C LEU A 23 -4.17 2.92 -5.24
N ASN A 24 -4.91 3.77 -5.96
CA ASN A 24 -6.22 4.23 -5.50
C ASN A 24 -7.22 3.07 -5.46
N PHE A 25 -7.25 2.21 -6.49
CA PHE A 25 -8.08 1.00 -6.45
C PHE A 25 -7.69 0.08 -5.28
N MET A 26 -6.40 -0.08 -5.02
CA MET A 26 -5.91 -0.86 -3.89
C MET A 26 -6.41 -0.30 -2.56
N THR A 27 -6.42 1.03 -2.42
CA THR A 27 -6.84 1.74 -1.22
C THR A 27 -8.36 1.70 -1.04
N ASP A 28 -9.11 2.01 -2.09
CA ASP A 28 -10.54 2.31 -2.02
C ASP A 28 -11.43 1.08 -2.21
N VAL A 29 -10.94 0.04 -2.90
CA VAL A 29 -11.75 -1.10 -3.33
C VAL A 29 -11.18 -2.44 -2.91
N PHE A 30 -9.87 -2.65 -3.09
CA PHE A 30 -9.23 -3.92 -2.75
C PHE A 30 -9.14 -4.13 -1.23
N SER A 31 -8.78 -3.07 -0.51
CA SER A 31 -8.67 -3.09 0.95
C SER A 31 -10.05 -2.83 1.57
N SER A 32 -10.38 -3.54 2.66
CA SER A 32 -11.63 -3.31 3.40
C SER A 32 -11.69 -1.91 4.03
N ASN A 33 -10.54 -1.38 4.46
CA ASN A 33 -10.35 0.01 4.87
C ASN A 33 -8.92 0.45 4.56
N GLY A 34 -8.71 1.07 3.40
CA GLY A 34 -7.41 1.59 2.95
C GLY A 34 -6.76 2.58 3.91
N TRP A 35 -7.56 3.28 4.73
CA TRP A 35 -7.13 4.38 5.60
C TRP A 35 -7.10 4.01 7.09
N ILE A 36 -7.16 2.73 7.44
CA ILE A 36 -7.27 2.32 8.85
C ILE A 36 -6.12 2.87 9.72
N GLY A 37 -4.89 2.93 9.20
CA GLY A 37 -3.73 3.45 9.90
C GLY A 37 -3.90 4.88 10.42
N ARG A 38 -4.23 5.86 9.56
CA ARG A 38 -4.48 7.25 9.99
C ARG A 38 -5.76 7.42 10.83
N GLN A 39 -6.65 6.43 10.84
CA GLN A 39 -7.89 6.48 11.62
C GLN A 39 -7.70 6.00 13.07
N LEU A 40 -6.64 5.25 13.38
CA LEU A 40 -6.37 4.74 14.73
C LEU A 40 -6.49 5.78 15.85
N PRO A 41 -5.95 7.01 15.73
CA PRO A 41 -6.06 8.01 16.79
C PRO A 41 -7.51 8.42 17.08
N ARG A 42 -8.34 8.50 16.04
CA ARG A 42 -9.76 8.86 16.17
C ARG A 42 -10.54 7.69 16.76
N LEU A 43 -10.35 6.48 16.24
CA LEU A 43 -11.02 5.28 16.75
C LEU A 43 -10.76 5.04 18.23
N PHE A 44 -9.51 5.26 18.70
CA PHE A 44 -9.18 5.10 20.11
C PHE A 44 -9.91 6.11 21.00
N ARG A 45 -10.03 7.36 20.54
CA ARG A 45 -10.76 8.41 21.25
C ARG A 45 -12.26 8.17 21.24
N ASP A 46 -12.82 7.72 20.12
CA ASP A 46 -14.24 7.42 19.97
C ASP A 46 -14.67 6.31 20.96
N GLU A 47 -13.76 5.39 21.30
CA GLU A 47 -13.92 4.33 22.32
C GLU A 47 -13.61 4.77 23.76
N GLY A 48 -13.32 6.06 23.98
CA GLY A 48 -13.04 6.61 25.30
C GLY A 48 -11.68 6.19 25.89
N LEU A 49 -10.74 5.70 25.08
CA LEU A 49 -9.40 5.39 25.56
C LEU A 49 -8.60 6.66 25.85
N GLU A 50 -7.76 6.59 26.89
CA GLU A 50 -6.95 7.70 27.39
C GLU A 50 -5.45 7.47 27.14
N GLU A 51 -4.61 8.48 27.41
CA GLU A 51 -3.14 8.39 27.29
C GLU A 51 -2.63 7.91 25.92
N LEU A 52 -3.22 8.46 24.85
CA LEU A 52 -2.89 8.06 23.48
C LEU A 52 -1.43 8.39 23.10
N ALA A 53 -0.63 7.36 22.83
CA ALA A 53 0.68 7.44 22.22
C ALA A 53 0.63 6.97 20.76
N LEU A 54 1.21 7.74 19.85
CA LEU A 54 1.23 7.46 18.41
C LEU A 54 2.65 7.23 17.92
N THR A 55 2.79 6.32 16.96
CA THR A 55 4.04 6.09 16.23
C THR A 55 3.72 5.85 14.75
N ALA A 56 4.70 6.11 13.89
CA ALA A 56 4.62 5.77 12.48
C ALA A 56 5.97 5.20 12.04
N ARG A 57 5.94 4.19 11.17
CA ARG A 57 7.14 3.63 10.57
C ARG A 57 6.91 3.34 9.10
N SER A 58 7.78 3.91 8.28
CA SER A 58 7.80 3.62 6.85
C SER A 58 8.72 2.43 6.57
N LEU A 59 8.17 1.43 5.91
CA LEU A 59 8.92 0.40 5.20
C LEU A 59 9.42 1.02 3.89
N LEU A 60 10.73 0.93 3.66
CA LEU A 60 11.36 1.31 2.40
C LEU A 60 11.82 0.05 1.68
N VAL A 61 11.49 -0.07 0.41
CA VAL A 61 11.82 -1.23 -0.43
C VAL A 61 12.65 -0.72 -1.61
N PRO A 62 13.98 -0.54 -1.45
CA PRO A 62 14.87 0.01 -2.48
C PRO A 62 15.33 -1.04 -3.51
N LYS A 63 14.85 -2.27 -3.39
CA LYS A 63 15.15 -3.37 -4.31
C LYS A 63 14.03 -4.38 -4.29
N TRP A 64 13.77 -5.01 -5.42
CA TRP A 64 12.79 -6.07 -5.54
C TRP A 64 13.40 -7.25 -6.28
N ASP A 65 13.41 -8.42 -5.65
CA ASP A 65 13.70 -9.69 -6.32
C ASP A 65 12.38 -10.26 -6.82
N THR A 66 12.13 -10.12 -8.12
CA THR A 66 10.87 -10.52 -8.76
C THR A 66 10.66 -12.03 -8.78
N ASP A 67 11.74 -12.82 -8.71
CA ASP A 67 11.67 -14.29 -8.74
C ASP A 67 11.46 -14.87 -7.34
N ALA A 68 12.03 -14.24 -6.30
CA ALA A 68 11.90 -14.68 -4.92
C ALA A 68 10.67 -14.12 -4.19
N ASN A 69 10.16 -12.96 -4.57
CA ASN A 69 9.06 -12.30 -3.87
C ASN A 69 8.01 -11.73 -4.84
N PRO A 70 6.81 -12.30 -4.95
CA PRO A 70 5.75 -11.74 -5.81
C PRO A 70 5.06 -10.50 -5.21
N ALA A 71 5.41 -10.11 -3.98
CA ALA A 71 4.76 -9.09 -3.18
C ALA A 71 5.80 -8.16 -2.52
N PRO A 72 6.42 -7.24 -3.28
CA PRO A 72 7.47 -6.38 -2.74
C PRO A 72 6.97 -5.47 -1.62
N ILE A 73 5.70 -5.06 -1.71
CA ILE A 73 5.10 -4.11 -0.79
C ILE A 73 3.59 -4.34 -0.70
N GLY A 74 3.15 -5.09 0.31
CA GLY A 74 1.73 -5.42 0.49
C GLY A 74 1.29 -6.69 -0.27
N PRO A 75 0.06 -6.74 -0.81
CA PRO A 75 -0.43 -7.89 -1.57
C PRO A 75 0.35 -8.09 -2.88
N PRO A 76 0.38 -9.32 -3.45
CA PRO A 76 1.02 -9.55 -4.74
C PRO A 76 0.38 -8.70 -5.86
N PHE A 77 1.20 -8.02 -6.67
CA PHE A 77 0.69 -7.10 -7.69
C PHE A 77 -0.22 -7.77 -8.71
N PHE A 78 0.05 -9.02 -9.09
CA PHE A 78 -0.79 -9.74 -10.04
C PHE A 78 -2.24 -9.91 -9.54
N VAL A 79 -2.44 -10.05 -8.22
CA VAL A 79 -3.78 -10.17 -7.62
C VAL A 79 -4.53 -8.84 -7.74
N ILE A 80 -3.85 -7.73 -7.42
CA ILE A 80 -4.40 -6.38 -7.51
C ILE A 80 -4.75 -6.05 -8.96
N LEU A 81 -3.84 -6.32 -9.90
CA LEU A 81 -4.02 -6.07 -11.33
C LEU A 81 -5.18 -6.88 -11.89
N THR A 82 -5.29 -8.17 -11.56
CA THR A 82 -6.40 -9.02 -12.02
C THR A 82 -7.75 -8.40 -11.63
N GLN A 83 -7.92 -8.02 -10.37
CA GLN A 83 -9.18 -7.41 -9.91
C GLN A 83 -9.41 -6.01 -10.50
N ALA A 84 -8.34 -5.20 -10.65
CA ALA A 84 -8.43 -3.88 -11.26
C ALA A 84 -8.88 -3.98 -12.72
N GLN A 85 -8.42 -4.99 -13.45
CA GLN A 85 -8.84 -5.28 -14.83
C GLN A 85 -10.30 -5.73 -14.90
N GLU A 86 -10.73 -6.66 -14.04
CA GLU A 86 -12.12 -7.12 -13.95
C GLU A 86 -13.10 -5.96 -13.66
N ARG A 87 -12.64 -4.94 -12.94
CA ARG A 87 -13.40 -3.74 -12.59
C ARG A 87 -13.26 -2.61 -13.62
N GLY A 88 -12.47 -2.81 -14.69
CA GLY A 88 -12.24 -1.81 -15.73
C GLY A 88 -11.42 -0.59 -15.29
N VAL A 89 -10.70 -0.68 -14.17
CA VAL A 89 -9.82 0.39 -13.66
C VAL A 89 -8.62 0.59 -14.57
N VAL A 90 -8.06 -0.52 -15.06
CA VAL A 90 -6.98 -0.56 -16.05
C VAL A 90 -7.32 -1.58 -17.13
N THR A 91 -6.86 -1.31 -18.35
CA THR A 91 -6.90 -2.26 -19.45
C THR A 91 -5.80 -3.30 -19.31
N LYS A 92 -5.94 -4.44 -20.00
CA LYS A 92 -4.89 -5.47 -20.04
C LYS A 92 -3.54 -4.92 -20.54
N PRO A 93 -3.47 -4.14 -21.64
CA PRO A 93 -2.18 -3.58 -22.08
C PRO A 93 -1.57 -2.57 -21.08
N GLU A 94 -2.38 -1.81 -20.34
CA GLU A 94 -1.87 -0.94 -19.26
C GLU A 94 -1.26 -1.79 -18.13
N ALA A 95 -1.98 -2.82 -17.66
CA ALA A 95 -1.51 -3.71 -16.59
C ALA A 95 -0.25 -4.49 -16.97
N ASP A 96 -0.22 -5.06 -18.18
CA ASP A 96 0.93 -5.84 -18.67
C ASP A 96 2.19 -4.95 -18.80
N ARG A 97 2.05 -3.72 -19.33
CA ARG A 97 3.16 -2.77 -19.42
C ARG A 97 3.64 -2.32 -18.04
N TRP A 98 2.73 -1.96 -17.16
CA TRP A 98 3.06 -1.51 -15.81
C TRP A 98 3.86 -2.57 -15.02
N LEU A 99 3.47 -3.84 -15.14
CA LEU A 99 4.22 -4.92 -14.50
C LEU A 99 5.59 -5.16 -15.15
N ALA A 100 5.68 -5.04 -16.48
CA ALA A 100 6.94 -5.18 -17.21
C ALA A 100 7.95 -4.08 -16.83
N ASP A 101 7.51 -2.82 -16.78
CA ASP A 101 8.32 -1.66 -16.40
C ASP A 101 8.86 -1.82 -14.96
N LEU A 102 8.05 -2.33 -14.02
CA LEU A 102 8.54 -2.61 -12.66
C LEU A 102 9.57 -3.74 -12.61
N LYS A 103 9.42 -4.77 -13.44
CA LYS A 103 10.41 -5.85 -13.54
C LYS A 103 11.72 -5.33 -14.12
N GLU A 104 11.67 -4.49 -15.15
CA GLU A 104 12.85 -3.83 -15.71
C GLU A 104 13.55 -2.95 -14.66
N LEU A 105 12.80 -2.13 -13.92
CA LEU A 105 13.35 -1.33 -12.82
C LEU A 105 13.98 -2.19 -11.73
N ALA A 106 13.39 -3.35 -11.41
CA ALA A 106 13.95 -4.30 -10.45
C ALA A 106 15.26 -4.91 -10.95
N ASP A 107 15.28 -5.39 -12.20
CA ASP A 107 16.43 -6.03 -12.84
C ASP A 107 17.62 -5.05 -12.98
N GLU A 108 17.34 -3.76 -13.19
CA GLU A 108 18.35 -2.69 -13.25
C GLU A 108 18.75 -2.12 -11.88
N GLY A 109 18.16 -2.62 -10.78
CA GLY A 109 18.43 -2.12 -9.43
C GLY A 109 17.93 -0.69 -9.17
N ARG A 110 16.94 -0.24 -9.95
CA ARG A 110 16.31 1.10 -9.85
C ARG A 110 14.93 1.08 -9.19
N PHE A 111 14.41 -0.09 -8.82
CA PHE A 111 13.13 -0.22 -8.13
C PHE A 111 13.12 0.54 -6.80
N PHE A 112 12.04 1.27 -6.54
CA PHE A 112 11.77 1.83 -5.21
C PHE A 112 10.28 1.80 -4.90
N ALA A 113 9.95 1.39 -3.68
CA ALA A 113 8.63 1.57 -3.11
C ALA A 113 8.69 1.88 -1.62
N SER A 114 7.64 2.49 -1.08
CA SER A 114 7.49 2.70 0.37
C SER A 114 6.05 2.54 0.84
N LEU A 115 5.89 2.25 2.12
CA LEU A 115 4.59 2.05 2.78
C LEU A 115 4.72 2.46 4.24
N THR A 116 3.73 3.17 4.79
CA THR A 116 3.74 3.59 6.19
C THR A 116 2.71 2.82 7.01
N MET A 117 3.16 2.28 8.14
CA MET A 117 2.32 1.72 9.19
C MET A 117 2.20 2.72 10.33
N PHE A 118 1.01 2.85 10.89
CA PHE A 118 0.73 3.69 12.05
C PHE A 118 0.44 2.81 13.26
N GLY A 119 0.99 3.18 14.40
CA GLY A 119 0.76 2.54 15.69
C GLY A 119 0.08 3.49 16.66
N ALA A 120 -0.87 2.97 17.42
CA ALA A 120 -1.54 3.65 18.52
C ALA A 120 -1.53 2.76 19.78
N CYS A 121 -1.18 3.35 20.91
CA CYS A 121 -1.26 2.75 22.23
C CYS A 121 -2.09 3.67 23.13
N ALA A 122 -2.92 3.12 24.02
CA ALA A 122 -3.75 3.88 24.94
C ALA A 122 -4.16 3.00 26.13
N THR A 123 -4.65 3.63 27.20
CA THR A 123 -5.16 2.97 28.40
C THR A 123 -6.69 3.05 28.46
N LYS A 124 -7.32 2.09 29.14
CA LYS A 124 -8.76 2.14 29.41
C LYS A 124 -8.99 3.03 30.63
N PRO A 125 -10.05 3.87 30.64
CA PRO A 125 -10.48 4.57 31.85
C PRO A 125 -10.74 3.60 32.99
N GLN A 126 -10.55 4.05 34.23
CA GLN A 126 -10.84 3.29 35.44
C GLN A 126 -12.34 3.08 35.66
#